data_AF-A0A8J3XU60-F1
#
_entry.id   AF-A0A8J3XU60-F1
#
_cell.length_a   1.000
_cell.length_b   1.000
_cell.length_c   1.000
_cell.angle_alpha   90.00
_cell.angle_beta   90.00
_cell.angle_gamma   90.00
#
_symmetry.space_group_name_H-M   'P 1'
#
loop_
_entity.id
_entity.type
_entity.pdbx_description
1 polymer ?
#
loop_
_entity_poly.entity_id
_entity_poly.type
_entity_poly.pdbx_seq_one_letter_code
_entity_poly.pdbx_strand_id
1 'polypeptide(L)'
;MERALEGALEVVRSTPRDSITATEWLETTARISELTAASRDASSGVRQALVGGARGALLLYLRTHAGQTVPTSALEGVSAIRAWERRIRELREIGWDIVSTGSGYRLNTDQLDEDTAQGDQIIDSIKGATAKERIIEYLVHLSPWAASPRQLERVAGTHAWRQAIGELVEDGWLIRTHDDDPELAPGFYRLAKLED
;
A
#
# COMPACT_ATOMS: atom_id res chain seq x y z
N MET A 1 -3.99 16.48 8.07
CA MET A 1 -2.95 16.70 7.05
C MET A 1 -2.77 18.18 6.79
N GLU A 2 -3.76 18.87 6.21
CA GLU A 2 -3.75 20.31 5.89
C GLU A 2 -3.22 21.19 7.04
N ARG A 3 -3.88 21.19 8.20
CA ARG A 3 -3.44 21.94 9.40
C ARG A 3 -1.98 21.71 9.79
N ALA A 4 -1.46 20.50 9.62
CA ALA A 4 -0.08 20.19 9.98
C ALA A 4 0.92 20.78 8.97
N LEU A 5 0.58 20.71 7.68
CA LEU A 5 1.38 21.32 6.61
C LEU A 5 1.36 22.85 6.68
N GLU A 6 0.20 23.45 6.97
CA GLU A 6 0.08 24.89 7.21
C GLU A 6 0.94 25.33 8.39
N GLY A 7 0.89 24.60 9.50
CA GLY A 7 1.75 24.86 10.65
C GLY A 7 3.23 24.77 10.29
N ALA A 8 3.64 23.77 9.50
CA ALA A 8 5.04 23.61 9.10
C ALA A 8 5.49 24.78 8.21
N LEU A 9 4.63 25.21 7.29
CA LEU A 9 4.88 26.38 6.44
C LEU A 9 5.01 27.66 7.26
N GLU A 10 4.17 27.85 8.28
CA GLU A 10 4.22 29.01 9.16
C GLU A 10 5.53 29.07 9.97
N VAL A 11 5.99 27.93 10.49
CA VAL A 11 7.30 27.83 11.15
C VAL A 11 8.43 28.21 10.19
N VAL A 12 8.39 27.73 8.94
CA VAL A 12 9.40 28.08 7.92
C VAL A 12 9.36 29.58 7.57
N ARG A 13 8.17 30.19 7.50
CA ARG A 13 8.00 31.62 7.18
C ARG A 13 8.43 32.55 8.30
N SER A 14 8.19 32.16 9.54
CA SER A 14 8.51 32.97 10.73
C SER A 14 9.96 32.87 11.17
N THR A 15 10.71 31.88 10.68
CA THR A 15 12.12 31.67 11.05
C THR A 15 13.04 32.66 10.31
N PRO A 16 13.81 33.51 11.02
CA PRO A 16 14.82 34.38 10.41
C PRO A 16 15.92 33.57 9.73
N ARG A 17 16.36 33.97 8.53
CA ARG A 17 17.41 33.25 7.78
C ARG A 17 18.82 33.74 8.05
N ASP A 18 18.98 35.03 8.32
CA ASP A 18 20.30 35.66 8.37
C ASP A 18 20.84 35.86 9.81
N SER A 19 20.01 35.61 10.83
CA SER A 19 20.34 35.91 12.24
C SER A 19 19.98 34.79 13.21
N ILE A 20 19.78 33.56 12.71
CA ILE A 20 19.40 32.42 13.55
C ILE A 20 20.61 31.85 14.28
N THR A 21 20.45 31.57 15.57
CA THR A 21 21.44 30.83 16.35
C THR A 21 21.35 29.33 16.10
N ALA A 22 22.40 28.58 16.47
CA ALA A 22 22.39 27.11 16.34
C ALA A 22 21.24 26.46 17.14
N THR A 23 20.95 26.96 18.35
CA THR A 23 19.86 26.43 19.19
C THR A 23 18.50 26.70 18.57
N GLU A 24 18.26 27.94 18.10
CA GLU A 24 16.99 28.28 17.42
C GLU A 24 16.80 27.44 16.16
N TRP A 25 17.87 27.18 15.40
CA TRP A 25 17.80 26.29 14.24
C TRP A 25 17.38 24.86 14.62
N LEU A 26 17.98 24.30 15.68
CA LEU A 26 17.64 22.96 16.17
C LEU A 26 16.17 22.86 16.62
N GLU A 27 15.68 23.86 17.36
CA GLU A 27 14.27 23.93 17.79
C GLU A 27 13.33 24.08 16.59
N THR A 28 13.65 24.97 15.64
CA THR A 28 12.87 25.14 14.41
C THR A 28 12.76 23.84 13.62
N THR A 29 13.88 23.15 13.37
CA THR A 29 13.86 21.92 12.57
C THR A 29 13.17 20.77 13.30
N ALA A 30 13.26 20.70 14.64
CA ALA A 30 12.50 19.75 15.44
C ALA A 30 10.99 20.01 15.27
N ARG A 31 10.57 21.27 15.38
CA ARG A 31 9.17 21.65 15.22
C ARG A 31 8.60 21.35 13.84
N ILE A 32 9.35 21.64 12.77
CA ILE A 32 8.97 21.27 11.39
C ILE A 32 8.81 19.76 11.28
N SER A 33 9.72 18.99 11.90
CA SER A 33 9.70 17.53 11.86
C SER A 33 8.49 16.93 12.58
N GLU A 34 8.09 17.48 13.73
CA GLU A 34 6.85 17.09 14.45
C GLU A 34 5.61 17.29 13.58
N LEU A 35 5.50 18.46 12.94
CA LEU A 35 4.36 18.79 12.09
C LEU A 35 4.33 17.92 10.82
N THR A 36 5.49 17.65 10.24
CA THR A 36 5.61 16.71 9.11
C THR A 36 5.26 15.28 9.53
N ALA A 37 5.61 14.87 10.75
CA ALA A 37 5.20 13.58 11.29
C ALA A 37 3.67 13.49 11.47
N ALA A 38 3.03 14.51 12.02
CA ALA A 38 1.58 14.58 12.14
C ALA A 38 0.87 14.54 10.76
N SER A 39 1.47 15.15 9.73
CA SER A 39 0.99 15.04 8.35
C SER A 39 1.09 13.60 7.82
N ARG A 40 2.22 12.92 8.07
CA ARG A 40 2.43 11.52 7.70
C ARG A 40 1.44 10.60 8.41
N ASP A 41 1.19 10.79 9.70
CA ASP A 41 0.24 9.98 10.48
C ASP A 41 -1.19 10.12 9.94
N ALA A 42 -1.61 11.35 9.63
CA ALA A 42 -2.90 11.58 8.98
C ALA A 42 -2.97 10.89 7.60
N SER A 43 -1.90 10.95 6.81
CA SER A 43 -1.82 10.26 5.52
C SER A 43 -1.87 8.74 5.68
N SER A 44 -1.23 8.19 6.72
CA SER A 44 -1.28 6.76 7.04
C SER A 44 -2.69 6.30 7.39
N GLY A 45 -3.47 7.12 8.10
CA GLY A 45 -4.88 6.84 8.38
C GLY A 45 -5.73 6.77 7.12
N VAL A 46 -5.56 7.72 6.19
CA VAL A 46 -6.26 7.71 4.89
C VAL A 46 -5.84 6.50 4.06
N ARG A 47 -4.53 6.24 3.95
CA ARG A 47 -3.97 5.06 3.28
C ARG A 47 -4.56 3.76 3.85
N GLN A 48 -4.68 3.66 5.17
CA GLN A 48 -5.25 2.47 5.81
C GLN A 48 -6.71 2.26 5.43
N ALA A 49 -7.51 3.33 5.42
CA ALA A 49 -8.93 3.25 5.06
C ALA A 49 -9.15 2.83 3.60
N LEU A 50 -8.32 3.32 2.66
CA LEU A 50 -8.50 3.11 1.23
C LEU A 50 -7.83 1.83 0.70
N VAL A 51 -6.57 1.61 1.08
CA VAL A 51 -5.70 0.59 0.44
C VAL A 51 -5.06 -0.39 1.44
N GLY A 52 -5.50 -0.38 2.70
CA GLY A 52 -5.04 -1.32 3.72
C GLY A 52 -3.63 -1.03 4.22
N GLY A 53 -2.76 -2.03 4.34
CA GLY A 53 -1.43 -1.90 4.96
C GLY A 53 -0.37 -1.21 4.07
N ALA A 54 0.73 -0.75 4.68
CA ALA A 54 1.79 -0.03 3.95
C ALA A 54 2.48 -0.91 2.90
N ARG A 55 2.56 -2.23 3.16
CA ARG A 55 3.08 -3.22 2.20
C ARG A 55 2.19 -3.31 0.95
N GLY A 56 0.88 -3.45 1.14
CA GLY A 56 -0.10 -3.45 0.05
C GLY A 56 -0.08 -2.15 -0.75
N ALA A 57 -0.05 -0.99 -0.08
CA ALA A 57 0.04 0.31 -0.73
C ALA A 57 1.30 0.46 -1.61
N LEU A 58 2.46 0.02 -1.10
CA LEU A 58 3.70 0.01 -1.88
C LEU A 58 3.62 -0.90 -3.09
N LEU A 59 3.05 -2.11 -2.92
CA LEU A 59 2.90 -3.05 -4.02
C LEU A 59 1.98 -2.50 -5.11
N LEU A 60 0.81 -1.98 -4.74
CA LEU A 60 -0.13 -1.33 -5.65
C LEU A 60 0.56 -0.24 -6.48
N TYR A 61 1.29 0.65 -5.81
CA TYR A 61 1.98 1.76 -6.47
C TYR A 61 3.14 1.30 -7.37
N LEU A 62 3.89 0.26 -6.95
CA LEU A 62 4.93 -0.33 -7.78
C LEU A 62 4.36 -1.03 -9.01
N ARG A 63 3.21 -1.71 -8.89
CA ARG A 63 2.52 -2.37 -10.01
C ARG A 63 2.06 -1.36 -11.05
N THR A 64 1.52 -0.21 -10.64
CA THR A 64 1.12 0.87 -11.58
C THR A 64 2.30 1.58 -12.24
N HIS A 65 3.53 1.33 -11.77
CA HIS A 65 4.77 1.86 -12.32
C HIS A 65 5.75 0.73 -12.70
N ALA A 66 5.24 -0.46 -13.04
CA ALA A 66 6.08 -1.58 -13.40
C ALA A 66 7.00 -1.23 -14.60
N GLY A 67 8.24 -1.69 -14.54
CA GLY A 67 9.29 -1.33 -15.49
C GLY A 67 9.93 0.05 -15.26
N GLN A 68 9.39 0.88 -14.36
CA GLN A 68 9.91 2.23 -14.08
C GLN A 68 10.63 2.32 -12.74
N THR A 69 11.63 3.19 -12.64
CA THR A 69 12.27 3.51 -11.36
C THR A 69 11.38 4.45 -10.57
N VAL A 70 10.89 3.98 -9.42
CA VAL A 70 10.15 4.76 -8.44
C VAL A 70 11.12 5.33 -7.40
N PRO A 71 11.14 6.67 -7.18
CA PRO A 71 12.07 7.30 -6.24
C PRO A 71 11.72 6.96 -4.78
N THR A 72 12.73 6.94 -3.92
CA THR A 72 12.56 6.63 -2.48
C THR A 72 11.58 7.56 -1.77
N SER A 73 11.58 8.84 -2.11
CA SER A 73 10.64 9.83 -1.56
C SER A 73 9.18 9.53 -1.91
N ALA A 74 8.91 9.00 -3.10
CA ALA A 74 7.56 8.57 -3.47
C ALA A 74 7.14 7.33 -2.66
N LEU A 75 8.04 6.36 -2.47
CA LEU A 75 7.75 5.17 -1.65
C LEU A 75 7.52 5.53 -0.17
N GLU A 76 8.28 6.48 0.39
CA GLU A 76 8.03 6.99 1.74
C GLU A 76 6.64 7.66 1.82
N GLY A 77 6.30 8.49 0.84
CA GLY A 77 5.01 9.17 0.76
C GLY A 77 3.83 8.20 0.67
N VAL A 78 3.90 7.23 -0.26
CA VAL A 78 2.86 6.22 -0.50
C VAL A 78 2.68 5.29 0.70
N SER A 79 3.78 4.83 1.31
CA SER A 79 3.70 3.97 2.48
C SER A 79 3.25 4.71 3.74
N ALA A 80 3.42 6.03 3.75
CA ALA A 80 3.16 6.92 4.88
C ALA A 80 3.80 6.43 6.20
N ILE A 81 4.96 5.77 6.11
CA ILE A 81 5.74 5.31 7.27
C ILE A 81 7.23 5.55 7.00
N ARG A 82 8.03 5.66 8.06
CA ARG A 82 9.49 5.79 7.90
C ARG A 82 10.18 4.46 7.58
N ALA A 83 9.71 3.35 8.15
CA ALA A 83 10.34 2.04 8.00
C ALA A 83 9.80 1.25 6.79
N TRP A 84 9.69 1.90 5.63
CA TRP A 84 9.08 1.34 4.44
C TRP A 84 9.98 0.37 3.70
N GLU A 85 11.30 0.49 3.82
CA GLU A 85 12.29 -0.41 3.20
C GLU A 85 12.11 -1.85 3.70
N ARG A 86 11.64 -2.02 4.94
CA ARG A 86 11.27 -3.35 5.48
C ARG A 86 10.14 -3.98 4.67
N ARG A 87 9.16 -3.20 4.22
CA ARG A 87 8.04 -3.67 3.41
C ARG A 87 8.51 -4.10 2.02
N ILE A 88 9.47 -3.38 1.43
CA ILE A 88 10.09 -3.79 0.16
C ILE A 88 10.82 -5.13 0.30
N ARG A 89 11.54 -5.35 1.41
CA ARG A 89 12.19 -6.64 1.68
C ARG A 89 11.16 -7.77 1.81
N GLU A 90 10.09 -7.55 2.56
CA GLU A 90 9.00 -8.53 2.70
C GLU A 90 8.38 -8.88 1.34
N LEU A 91 8.16 -7.90 0.46
CA LEU A 91 7.64 -8.16 -0.89
C LEU A 91 8.59 -9.05 -1.71
N ARG A 92 9.90 -8.80 -1.64
CA ARG A 92 10.92 -9.64 -2.29
C ARG A 92 10.95 -11.06 -1.75
N GLU A 93 10.85 -11.22 -0.43
CA GLU A 93 10.82 -12.53 0.23
C GLU A 93 9.63 -13.38 -0.23
N ILE A 94 8.53 -12.74 -0.64
CA ILE A 94 7.31 -13.39 -1.14
C ILE A 94 7.38 -13.68 -2.66
N GLY A 95 8.41 -13.19 -3.36
CA GLY A 95 8.67 -13.50 -4.77
C GLY A 95 8.58 -12.32 -5.73
N TRP A 96 8.26 -11.10 -5.26
CA TRP A 96 8.21 -9.94 -6.15
C TRP A 96 9.61 -9.53 -6.63
N ASP A 97 9.78 -9.43 -7.95
CA ASP A 97 11.03 -9.01 -8.60
C ASP A 97 11.21 -7.48 -8.55
N ILE A 98 11.51 -6.99 -7.35
CA ILE A 98 11.79 -5.58 -7.08
C ILE A 98 13.31 -5.40 -7.02
N VAL A 99 13.89 -4.60 -7.90
CA VAL A 99 15.33 -4.29 -7.90
C VAL A 99 15.61 -2.92 -7.28
N SER A 100 16.73 -2.80 -6.58
CA SER A 100 17.22 -1.49 -6.13
C SER A 100 17.92 -0.80 -7.29
N THR A 101 17.71 0.50 -7.39
CA THR A 101 18.35 1.37 -8.37
C THR A 101 19.09 2.47 -7.61
N GLY A 102 20.01 3.18 -8.28
CA GLY A 102 20.78 4.25 -7.62
C GLY A 102 19.92 5.38 -7.01
N SER A 103 18.66 5.52 -7.44
CA SER A 103 17.75 6.59 -7.02
C SER A 103 16.41 6.10 -6.42
N GLY A 104 16.22 4.78 -6.26
CA GLY A 104 14.92 4.23 -5.90
C GLY A 104 14.79 2.72 -6.12
N TYR A 105 13.58 2.26 -6.41
CA TYR A 105 13.29 0.84 -6.66
C TYR A 105 12.48 0.69 -7.95
N ARG A 106 12.63 -0.44 -8.64
CA ARG A 106 11.84 -0.79 -9.80
C ARG A 106 11.26 -2.18 -9.62
N LEU A 107 9.97 -2.33 -9.85
CA LEU A 107 9.34 -3.63 -10.04
C LEU A 107 9.48 -4.01 -11.51
N ASN A 108 10.05 -5.16 -11.83
CA ASN A 108 10.30 -5.53 -13.23
C ASN A 108 9.04 -6.05 -13.94
N THR A 109 8.16 -6.75 -13.23
CA THR A 109 6.89 -7.29 -13.76
C THR A 109 5.75 -6.94 -12.80
N ASP A 110 4.58 -6.58 -13.32
CA ASP A 110 3.42 -6.15 -12.53
C ASP A 110 2.62 -7.30 -11.92
N GLN A 111 3.07 -8.55 -12.09
CA GLN A 111 2.40 -9.75 -11.61
C GLN A 111 3.42 -10.80 -11.20
N LEU A 112 3.07 -11.64 -10.22
CA LEU A 112 3.85 -12.84 -9.86
C LEU A 112 3.75 -13.92 -10.96
N ASP A 113 4.42 -15.05 -10.81
CA ASP A 113 4.01 -16.26 -11.52
C ASP A 113 2.77 -16.87 -10.85
N GLU A 114 1.96 -17.59 -11.64
CA GLU A 114 0.70 -18.17 -11.15
C GLU A 114 0.91 -19.12 -9.97
N ASP A 115 1.94 -19.97 -10.03
CA ASP A 115 2.25 -20.94 -8.98
C ASP A 115 2.60 -20.24 -7.66
N THR A 116 3.44 -19.20 -7.71
CA THR A 116 3.79 -18.38 -6.54
C THR A 116 2.58 -17.64 -6.00
N ALA A 117 1.75 -17.04 -6.87
CA ALA A 117 0.60 -16.24 -6.47
C ALA A 117 -0.53 -17.06 -5.84
N GLN A 118 -0.78 -18.26 -6.37
CA GLN A 118 -1.77 -19.18 -5.81
C GLN A 118 -1.26 -19.94 -4.58
N GLY A 119 0.06 -19.89 -4.32
CA GLY A 119 0.71 -20.56 -3.21
C GLY A 119 0.22 -20.08 -1.83
N ASP A 120 0.10 -21.03 -0.91
CA ASP A 120 -0.32 -20.79 0.48
C ASP A 120 0.59 -19.78 1.22
N GLN A 121 1.85 -19.67 0.79
CA GLN A 121 2.81 -18.69 1.33
C GLN A 121 2.28 -17.25 1.22
N ILE A 122 1.53 -16.91 0.17
CA ILE A 122 0.93 -15.58 0.03
C ILE A 122 -0.07 -15.37 1.16
N ILE A 123 -0.99 -16.33 1.35
CA ILE A 123 -2.04 -16.29 2.37
C ILE A 123 -1.43 -16.13 3.77
N ASP A 124 -0.41 -16.92 4.08
CA ASP A 124 0.25 -16.89 5.40
C ASP A 124 1.05 -15.59 5.63
N SER A 125 1.49 -14.97 4.53
CA SER A 125 2.18 -13.69 4.57
C SER A 125 1.27 -12.50 4.85
N ILE A 126 -0.05 -12.58 4.60
CA ILE A 126 -1.01 -11.47 4.73
C ILE A 126 -1.09 -10.98 6.19
N LYS A 127 -1.05 -9.65 6.40
CA LYS A 127 -0.97 -9.03 7.75
C LYS A 127 -2.05 -7.98 8.02
N GLY A 128 -3.05 -7.82 7.16
CA GLY A 128 -4.18 -6.91 7.39
C GLY A 128 -4.88 -7.16 8.74
N ALA A 129 -5.26 -6.08 9.44
CA ALA A 129 -5.90 -6.15 10.75
C ALA A 129 -7.37 -6.60 10.64
N THR A 130 -8.07 -6.18 9.59
CA THR A 130 -9.47 -6.52 9.33
C THR A 130 -9.59 -7.54 8.19
N ALA A 131 -10.73 -8.24 8.09
CA ALA A 131 -10.99 -9.14 6.96
C ALA A 131 -10.90 -8.38 5.63
N LYS A 132 -11.44 -7.15 5.59
CA LYS A 132 -11.35 -6.24 4.44
C LYS A 132 -9.91 -5.98 4.02
N GLU A 133 -9.06 -5.54 4.96
CA GLU A 133 -7.64 -5.27 4.71
C GLU A 133 -6.88 -6.52 4.23
N ARG A 134 -7.17 -7.70 4.82
CA ARG A 134 -6.53 -8.96 4.42
C ARG A 134 -6.93 -9.39 3.02
N ILE A 135 -8.22 -9.30 2.69
CA ILE A 135 -8.74 -9.67 1.38
C ILE A 135 -8.15 -8.77 0.30
N ILE A 136 -8.15 -7.45 0.49
CA ILE A 136 -7.60 -6.58 -0.54
C ILE A 136 -6.09 -6.79 -0.71
N GLU A 137 -5.33 -6.95 0.38
CA GLU A 137 -3.91 -7.26 0.29
C GLU A 137 -3.69 -8.57 -0.51
N TYR A 138 -4.45 -9.62 -0.20
CA TYR A 138 -4.37 -10.89 -0.93
C TYR A 138 -4.71 -10.76 -2.41
N LEU A 139 -5.80 -10.09 -2.76
CA LEU A 139 -6.22 -9.91 -4.14
C LEU A 139 -5.22 -9.07 -4.95
N VAL A 140 -4.52 -8.12 -4.32
CA VAL A 140 -3.44 -7.37 -4.96
C VAL A 140 -2.24 -8.27 -5.28
N HIS A 141 -1.93 -9.24 -4.40
CA HIS A 141 -0.89 -10.23 -4.68
C HIS A 141 -1.31 -11.22 -5.78
N LEU A 142 -2.58 -11.62 -5.77
CA LEU A 142 -3.12 -12.65 -6.67
C LEU A 142 -3.56 -12.13 -8.03
N SER A 143 -3.77 -10.84 -8.23
CA SER A 143 -4.19 -10.34 -9.56
C SER A 143 -3.05 -10.53 -10.58
N PRO A 144 -3.33 -11.12 -11.78
CA PRO A 144 -4.66 -11.25 -12.40
C PRO A 144 -5.39 -12.59 -12.18
N TRP A 145 -4.86 -13.52 -11.40
CA TRP A 145 -5.52 -14.80 -11.11
C TRP A 145 -6.72 -14.63 -10.18
N ALA A 146 -7.63 -15.60 -10.22
CA ALA A 146 -8.87 -15.57 -9.47
C ALA A 146 -8.71 -16.26 -8.10
N ALA A 147 -9.28 -15.66 -7.06
CA ALA A 147 -9.37 -16.23 -5.73
C ALA A 147 -10.58 -17.16 -5.63
N SER A 148 -10.36 -18.38 -5.13
CA SER A 148 -11.44 -19.30 -4.76
C SER A 148 -12.12 -18.90 -3.44
N PRO A 149 -13.38 -19.30 -3.22
CA PRO A 149 -14.05 -19.13 -1.92
C PRO A 149 -13.24 -19.60 -0.72
N ARG A 150 -12.55 -20.74 -0.87
CA ARG A 150 -11.73 -21.34 0.21
C ARG A 150 -10.52 -20.45 0.56
N GLN A 151 -9.85 -19.88 -0.44
CA GLN A 151 -8.73 -18.96 -0.21
C GLN A 151 -9.21 -17.67 0.46
N LEU A 152 -10.32 -17.08 0.00
CA LEU A 152 -10.89 -15.88 0.58
C LEU A 152 -11.31 -16.09 2.04
N GLU A 153 -11.95 -17.21 2.35
CA GLU A 153 -12.33 -17.56 3.72
C GLU A 153 -11.11 -17.74 4.64
N ARG A 154 -10.07 -18.43 4.15
CA ARG A 154 -8.81 -18.61 4.89
C ARG A 154 -8.12 -17.28 5.15
N VAL A 155 -8.01 -16.41 4.14
CA VAL A 155 -7.40 -15.08 4.24
C VAL A 155 -8.20 -14.17 5.19
N ALA A 156 -9.52 -14.20 5.08
CA ALA A 156 -10.38 -13.40 5.93
C ALA A 156 -10.35 -13.88 7.39
N GLY A 157 -10.11 -15.17 7.65
CA GLY A 157 -10.18 -15.75 8.99
C GLY A 157 -11.59 -15.74 9.57
N THR A 158 -12.62 -15.64 8.72
CA THR A 158 -14.03 -15.60 9.11
C THR A 158 -14.92 -16.09 7.97
N HIS A 159 -16.03 -16.73 8.32
CA HIS A 159 -17.07 -17.13 7.37
C HIS A 159 -17.84 -15.93 6.75
N ALA A 160 -17.72 -14.73 7.34
CA ALA A 160 -18.37 -13.50 6.86
C ALA A 160 -17.57 -12.76 5.77
N TRP A 161 -16.63 -13.42 5.10
CA TRP A 161 -15.71 -12.78 4.14
C TRP A 161 -16.40 -12.11 2.94
N ARG A 162 -17.60 -12.57 2.55
CA ARG A 162 -18.39 -11.95 1.46
C ARG A 162 -18.83 -10.53 1.79
N GLN A 163 -19.09 -10.23 3.07
CA GLN A 163 -19.41 -8.86 3.49
C GLN A 163 -18.21 -7.94 3.25
N ALA A 164 -17.00 -8.39 3.58
CA ALA A 164 -15.78 -7.63 3.34
C ALA A 164 -15.50 -7.39 1.84
N ILE A 165 -15.86 -8.33 0.96
CA ILE A 165 -15.84 -8.10 -0.50
C ILE A 165 -16.84 -7.01 -0.90
N GLY A 166 -18.08 -7.07 -0.39
CA GLY A 166 -19.10 -6.05 -0.65
C GLY A 166 -18.63 -4.65 -0.24
N GLU A 167 -18.05 -4.53 0.96
CA GLU A 167 -17.47 -3.27 1.46
C GLU A 167 -16.33 -2.75 0.54
N LEU A 168 -15.47 -3.64 0.02
CA LEU A 168 -14.43 -3.23 -0.93
C LEU A 168 -15.02 -2.68 -2.24
N VAL A 169 -16.07 -3.32 -2.76
CA VAL A 169 -16.76 -2.84 -3.97
C VAL A 169 -17.44 -1.49 -3.71
N GLU A 170 -18.06 -1.30 -2.54
CA GLU A 170 -18.61 0.00 -2.11
C GLU A 170 -17.53 1.09 -1.98
N ASP A 171 -16.32 0.71 -1.53
CA ASP A 171 -15.14 1.58 -1.49
C ASP A 171 -14.53 1.85 -2.88
N GLY A 172 -15.09 1.27 -3.96
CA GLY A 172 -14.70 1.51 -5.34
C GLY A 172 -13.68 0.52 -5.91
N TRP A 173 -13.36 -0.57 -5.20
CA TRP A 173 -12.49 -1.62 -5.75
C TRP A 173 -13.20 -2.43 -6.83
N LEU A 174 -12.57 -2.56 -7.99
CA LEU A 174 -13.08 -3.34 -9.11
C LEU A 174 -12.81 -4.85 -8.91
N ILE A 175 -13.71 -5.52 -8.20
CA ILE A 175 -13.65 -6.97 -7.97
C ILE A 175 -14.70 -7.66 -8.84
N ARG A 176 -14.24 -8.38 -9.87
CA ARG A 176 -15.08 -9.12 -10.82
C ARG A 176 -15.49 -10.48 -10.27
N THR A 177 -16.71 -10.88 -10.62
CA THR A 177 -17.31 -12.19 -10.37
C THR A 177 -17.63 -12.89 -11.68
N HIS A 178 -18.15 -14.12 -11.63
CA HIS A 178 -18.63 -14.84 -12.84
C HIS A 178 -19.65 -14.05 -13.66
N ASP A 179 -20.48 -13.23 -13.00
CA ASP A 179 -21.50 -12.43 -13.69
C ASP A 179 -20.87 -11.31 -14.53
N ASP A 180 -19.70 -10.80 -14.12
CA ASP A 180 -18.95 -9.76 -14.82
C ASP A 180 -17.94 -10.35 -15.82
N ASP A 181 -17.44 -11.55 -15.54
CA ASP A 181 -16.39 -12.24 -16.28
C ASP A 181 -16.70 -13.76 -16.34
N PRO A 182 -17.37 -14.23 -17.41
CA PRO A 182 -17.79 -15.63 -17.54
C PRO A 182 -16.65 -16.65 -17.55
N GLU A 183 -15.38 -16.22 -17.70
CA GLU A 183 -14.21 -17.09 -17.59
C GLU A 183 -13.93 -17.49 -16.13
N LEU A 184 -14.45 -16.74 -15.16
CA LEU A 184 -14.34 -17.09 -13.75
C LEU A 184 -15.27 -18.25 -13.42
N ALA A 185 -14.82 -19.19 -12.59
CA ALA A 185 -15.73 -20.18 -12.03
C ALA A 185 -16.75 -19.51 -11.09
N PRO A 186 -18.00 -20.00 -11.01
CA PRO A 186 -19.00 -19.45 -10.08
C PRO A 186 -18.49 -19.36 -8.64
N GLY A 187 -18.62 -18.18 -8.04
CA GLY A 187 -18.14 -17.88 -6.69
C GLY A 187 -16.66 -17.54 -6.57
N PHE A 188 -15.90 -17.52 -7.67
CA PHE A 188 -14.54 -16.98 -7.68
C PHE A 188 -14.57 -15.47 -7.87
N TYR A 189 -13.53 -14.80 -7.35
CA TYR A 189 -13.39 -13.35 -7.39
C TYR A 189 -12.03 -12.96 -7.96
N ARG A 190 -11.98 -11.95 -8.82
CA ARG A 190 -10.74 -11.44 -9.41
C ARG A 190 -10.68 -9.94 -9.25
N LEU A 191 -9.58 -9.41 -8.71
CA LEU A 191 -9.32 -7.97 -8.77
C LEU A 191 -8.95 -7.62 -10.23
N ALA A 192 -9.71 -6.71 -10.83
CA ALA A 192 -9.44 -6.21 -12.17
C ALA A 192 -8.04 -5.58 -12.24
N LYS A 193 -7.51 -5.42 -13.46
CA LYS A 193 -6.22 -4.73 -13.63
C LYS A 193 -6.34 -3.31 -13.06
N LEU A 194 -5.28 -2.85 -12.40
CA LEU A 194 -5.20 -1.50 -11.82
C LEU A 194 -5.16 -0.38 -12.89
N GLU A 195 -5.18 -0.74 -14.18
CA GLU A 195 -5.13 0.16 -15.33
C GLU A 195 -6.50 0.36 -16.01
N ASP A 196 -7.56 -0.30 -15.53
CA ASP A 196 -8.94 -0.20 -16.08
C ASP A 196 -9.78 0.87 -15.34
#